data_AF-A0A6G1G8G0-F1
#
_entry.id   AF-A0A6G1G8G0-F1
#
_cell.length_a   1.000
_cell.length_b   1.000
_cell.length_c   1.000
_cell.angle_alpha   90.00
_cell.angle_beta   90.00
_cell.angle_gamma   90.00
#
_symmetry.space_group_name_H-M   'P 1'
#
loop_
_entity.id
_entity.type
_entity.pdbx_description
1 polymer ?
#
loop_
_entity_poly.entity_id
_entity_poly.type
_entity_poly.pdbx_seq_one_letter_code
_entity_poly.pdbx_strand_id
1 'polypeptide(L)'
;MRRTDLLKHVFSNYRRPFTNPCSKEYAGLVSYRAGKSQARSQAAIILLFAHHMLDPTLEMEIHNPEMSQYMAYADDRMCPIFGGYNNMEVNLPWVLHVINFFRSHFLLPYLGTMWATYTSLDSRQRPRGPDSDLVNGARPIGRRWNGTYSYLDRHDVLDIRSAGPDSGSLFDDRNLDKGDKSIQKLVIDFPESFATDWPEGFEQILHSLREPSPRRTRAQHRGGIPELETKSMREASRRFIGTGYDDEDFFSQGFLNPLPSQNGVPGFQRITMMKYFEDGNPFEDALWAYEGVVLPGSKIIVGRWWSYQPQEPENFVRIIRIAVHFTRLMLT
;
A
#
# COMPACT_ATOMS: atom_id res chain seq x y z
N MET A 1 -23.51 -12.93 20.26
CA MET A 1 -22.28 -12.11 20.18
C MET A 1 -22.51 -11.05 19.12
N ARG A 2 -22.42 -9.76 19.44
CA ARG A 2 -22.67 -8.70 18.45
C ARG A 2 -21.50 -8.68 17.46
N ARG A 3 -21.73 -8.28 16.20
CA ARG A 3 -20.69 -8.21 15.15
C ARG A 3 -19.46 -7.41 15.59
N THR A 4 -19.67 -6.37 16.40
CA THR A 4 -18.62 -5.55 17.03
C THR A 4 -17.77 -6.35 18.02
N ASP A 5 -18.37 -7.26 18.80
CA ASP A 5 -17.66 -8.05 19.81
C ASP A 5 -16.75 -9.10 19.15
N LEU A 6 -17.22 -9.69 18.04
CA LEU A 6 -16.43 -10.62 17.24
C LEU A 6 -15.22 -9.91 16.60
N LEU A 7 -15.41 -8.72 16.04
CA LEU A 7 -14.31 -7.93 15.48
C LEU A 7 -13.31 -7.55 16.58
N LYS A 8 -13.79 -7.03 17.72
CA LYS A 8 -12.92 -6.73 18.87
C LYS A 8 -12.13 -7.96 19.30
N HIS A 9 -12.74 -9.15 19.36
CA HIS A 9 -12.05 -10.39 19.69
C HIS A 9 -11.02 -10.83 18.64
N VAL A 10 -11.33 -10.66 17.35
CA VAL A 10 -10.37 -10.93 16.27
C VAL A 10 -9.17 -9.99 16.39
N PHE A 11 -9.39 -8.70 16.65
CA PHE A 11 -8.32 -7.71 16.73
C PHE A 11 -7.55 -7.68 18.08
N SER A 12 -8.19 -8.02 19.20
CA SER A 12 -7.54 -7.99 20.54
C SER A 12 -6.53 -9.13 20.73
N ASN A 13 -6.69 -10.23 20.00
CA ASN A 13 -5.76 -11.36 20.02
C ASN A 13 -4.53 -11.15 19.10
N TYR A 14 -4.41 -9.98 18.46
CA TYR A 14 -3.47 -9.72 17.37
C TYR A 14 -2.14 -9.07 17.77
N ARG A 15 -1.59 -9.40 18.93
CA ARG A 15 -0.23 -8.91 19.29
C ARG A 15 0.89 -9.48 18.42
N ARG A 16 0.71 -10.66 17.82
CA ARG A 16 1.78 -11.40 17.11
C ARG A 16 2.16 -10.87 15.72
N PRO A 17 1.26 -10.33 14.87
CA PRO A 17 1.65 -9.87 13.53
C PRO A 17 2.39 -8.53 13.51
N PHE A 18 2.43 -7.82 14.64
CA PHE A 18 3.17 -6.57 14.79
C PHE A 18 4.61 -6.77 15.28
N THR A 19 5.18 -7.96 15.09
CA THR A 19 6.61 -8.27 15.33
C THR A 19 7.43 -8.00 14.07
N ASN A 20 8.71 -7.64 14.20
CA ASN A 20 9.58 -7.29 13.07
C ASN A 20 9.67 -8.40 11.99
N PRO A 21 9.05 -8.21 10.81
CA PRO A 21 9.12 -9.16 9.71
C PRO A 21 10.40 -8.97 8.86
N CYS A 22 11.30 -8.05 9.21
CA CYS A 22 12.52 -7.75 8.46
C CYS A 22 13.80 -8.13 9.24
N SER A 23 13.69 -8.91 10.31
CA SER A 23 14.85 -9.55 10.95
C SER A 23 15.50 -10.59 10.01
N LYS A 24 16.79 -10.87 10.21
CA LYS A 24 17.52 -11.89 9.40
C LYS A 24 16.84 -13.28 9.41
N GLU A 25 16.05 -13.60 10.44
CA GLU A 25 15.23 -14.82 10.50
C GLU A 25 14.03 -14.83 9.52
N TYR A 26 13.55 -13.66 9.10
CA TYR A 26 12.51 -13.52 8.08
C TYR A 26 13.11 -13.40 6.67
N ALA A 27 14.21 -12.67 6.51
CA ALA A 27 14.87 -12.50 5.21
C ALA A 27 15.52 -13.79 4.67
N GLY A 28 15.92 -14.72 5.54
CA GLY A 28 16.57 -15.98 5.17
C GLY A 28 15.66 -17.22 5.06
N LEU A 29 14.35 -17.12 5.36
CA LEU A 29 13.48 -18.30 5.49
C LEU A 29 12.10 -18.07 4.86
N VAL A 30 12.06 -18.14 3.53
CA VAL A 30 10.89 -18.65 2.77
C VAL A 30 10.79 -20.17 2.98
N SER A 31 10.75 -20.59 4.24
CA SER A 31 10.62 -21.99 4.66
C SER A 31 9.32 -22.14 5.44
N TYR A 32 8.43 -22.95 4.88
CA TYR A 32 7.12 -23.32 5.41
C TYR A 32 7.28 -23.97 6.80
N ARG A 33 6.97 -23.22 7.85
CA ARG A 33 6.58 -23.78 9.16
C ARG A 33 5.13 -23.42 9.44
N ALA A 34 4.34 -24.36 9.94
CA ALA A 34 2.90 -24.25 10.13
C ALA A 34 2.45 -22.97 10.88
N GLY A 35 3.22 -22.49 11.86
CA GLY A 35 2.94 -21.24 12.59
C GLY A 35 3.08 -19.95 11.75
N LYS A 36 3.96 -19.93 10.73
CA LYS A 36 4.12 -18.78 9.83
C LYS A 36 2.95 -18.65 8.84
N SER A 37 2.35 -19.78 8.44
CA SER A 37 1.18 -19.80 7.55
C SER A 37 -0.07 -19.22 8.23
N GLN A 38 -0.26 -19.52 9.51
CA GLN A 38 -1.39 -18.99 10.29
C GLN A 38 -1.31 -17.47 10.44
N ALA A 39 -0.15 -16.92 10.79
CA ALA A 39 0.05 -15.47 10.94
C ALA A 39 -0.19 -14.69 9.63
N ARG A 40 0.22 -15.26 8.48
CA ARG A 40 -0.03 -14.65 7.16
C ARG A 40 -1.51 -14.68 6.77
N SER A 41 -2.17 -15.81 7.00
CA SER A 41 -3.62 -15.96 6.74
C SER A 41 -4.43 -15.00 7.62
N GLN A 42 -4.01 -14.86 8.87
CA GLN A 42 -4.50 -13.86 9.79
C GLN A 42 -4.30 -12.43 9.25
N ALA A 43 -3.09 -12.05 8.83
CA ALA A 43 -2.86 -10.72 8.27
C ALA A 43 -3.76 -10.43 7.06
N ALA A 44 -3.92 -11.40 6.13
CA ALA A 44 -4.81 -11.26 4.98
C ALA A 44 -6.27 -11.00 5.38
N ILE A 45 -6.78 -11.76 6.37
CA ILE A 45 -8.14 -11.58 6.89
C ILE A 45 -8.31 -10.21 7.55
N ILE A 46 -7.32 -9.73 8.31
CA ILE A 46 -7.41 -8.38 8.88
C ILE A 46 -7.44 -7.33 7.79
N LEU A 47 -6.60 -7.45 6.77
CA LEU A 47 -6.53 -6.46 5.70
C LEU A 47 -7.84 -6.37 4.92
N LEU A 48 -8.59 -7.47 4.81
CA LEU A 48 -9.97 -7.45 4.30
C LEU A 48 -10.89 -6.53 5.13
N PHE A 49 -10.66 -6.45 6.44
CA PHE A 49 -11.42 -5.60 7.38
C PHE A 49 -10.67 -4.32 7.77
N ALA A 50 -9.67 -3.88 6.98
CA ALA A 50 -8.86 -2.69 7.30
C ALA A 50 -9.69 -1.41 7.51
N HIS A 51 -10.84 -1.29 6.84
CA HIS A 51 -11.76 -0.16 7.02
C HIS A 51 -12.27 -0.03 8.48
N HIS A 52 -12.46 -1.16 9.19
CA HIS A 52 -12.84 -1.13 10.60
C HIS A 52 -11.69 -0.69 11.50
N MET A 53 -10.43 -0.98 11.13
CA MET A 53 -9.27 -0.50 11.89
C MET A 53 -9.16 1.03 11.86
N LEU A 54 -9.66 1.66 10.81
CA LEU A 54 -9.63 3.11 10.60
C LEU A 54 -10.94 3.80 10.99
N ASP A 55 -11.90 3.09 11.60
CA ASP A 55 -13.17 3.66 12.01
C ASP A 55 -13.06 4.28 13.41
N PRO A 56 -13.22 5.61 13.57
CA PRO A 56 -13.12 6.25 14.88
C PRO A 56 -14.26 5.87 15.84
N THR A 57 -15.34 5.25 15.34
CA THR A 57 -16.46 4.77 16.17
C THR A 57 -16.18 3.41 16.80
N LEU A 58 -15.13 2.71 16.34
CA LEU A 58 -14.73 1.41 16.86
C LEU A 58 -13.54 1.57 17.81
N GLU A 59 -13.83 1.45 19.10
CA GLU A 59 -12.78 1.36 20.12
C GLU A 59 -12.01 0.05 19.99
N MET A 60 -10.83 0.15 19.40
CA MET A 60 -9.88 -0.94 19.24
C MET A 60 -8.53 -0.45 19.72
N GLU A 61 -7.77 -1.31 20.42
CA GLU A 61 -6.43 -0.98 20.88
C GLU A 61 -5.48 -0.76 19.69
N ILE A 62 -4.61 0.23 19.79
CA ILE A 62 -3.52 0.47 18.83
C ILE A 62 -2.26 -0.06 19.48
N HIS A 63 -1.62 -1.02 18.83
CA HIS A 63 -0.45 -1.69 19.38
C HIS A 63 0.82 -1.17 18.71
N ASN A 64 1.83 -0.85 19.53
CA ASN A 64 3.21 -0.58 19.12
C ASN A 64 3.32 0.43 17.93
N PRO A 65 2.86 1.68 18.13
CA PRO A 65 2.97 2.72 17.11
C PRO A 65 4.42 2.99 16.70
N GLU A 66 5.38 2.86 17.62
CA GLU A 66 6.82 3.00 17.39
C GLU A 66 7.31 2.00 16.34
N MET A 67 6.95 0.73 16.52
CA MET A 67 7.29 -0.32 15.57
C MET A 67 6.60 -0.13 14.22
N SER A 68 5.38 0.40 14.22
CA SER A 68 4.65 0.68 12.99
C SER A 68 5.29 1.83 12.20
N GLN A 69 5.82 2.84 12.89
CA GLN A 69 6.61 3.92 12.28
C GLN A 69 7.93 3.39 11.71
N TYR A 70 8.67 2.56 12.47
CA TYR A 70 9.88 1.90 11.98
C TYR A 70 9.62 1.11 10.69
N MET A 71 8.55 0.31 10.68
CA MET A 71 8.17 -0.51 9.52
C MET A 71 7.71 0.31 8.32
N ALA A 72 7.04 1.44 8.55
CA ALA A 72 6.65 2.36 7.50
C ALA A 72 7.90 2.86 6.75
N TYR A 73 8.92 3.33 7.48
CA TYR A 73 10.15 3.91 6.91
C TYR A 73 11.30 2.92 6.67
N ALA A 74 11.10 1.64 6.92
CA ALA A 74 12.08 0.61 6.63
C ALA A 74 12.51 0.61 5.15
N ASP A 75 13.77 0.24 4.89
CA ASP A 75 14.33 0.18 3.53
C ASP A 75 13.47 -0.72 2.63
N ASP A 76 13.15 -0.24 1.43
CA ASP A 76 12.28 -0.91 0.47
C ASP A 76 12.89 -2.21 -0.07
N ARG A 77 14.22 -2.35 -0.06
CA ARG A 77 14.91 -3.60 -0.41
C ARG A 77 14.78 -4.64 0.70
N MET A 78 14.71 -4.19 1.96
CA MET A 78 14.59 -5.07 3.12
C MET A 78 13.14 -5.47 3.40
N CYS A 79 12.21 -4.53 3.21
CA CYS A 79 10.80 -4.70 3.46
C CYS A 79 10.00 -4.27 2.21
N PRO A 80 10.12 -4.98 1.06
CA PRO A 80 9.38 -4.63 -0.14
C PRO A 80 7.87 -4.86 0.05
N ILE A 81 7.04 -4.13 -0.71
CA ILE A 81 5.58 -4.31 -0.71
C ILE A 81 5.24 -5.66 -1.35
N PHE A 82 5.96 -6.02 -2.41
CA PHE A 82 5.78 -7.25 -3.16
C PHE A 82 7.07 -8.08 -3.15
N GLY A 83 6.93 -9.39 -2.98
CA GLY A 83 8.03 -10.33 -3.00
C GLY A 83 7.58 -11.72 -3.42
N GLY A 84 8.27 -12.75 -2.93
CA GLY A 84 8.00 -14.13 -3.32
C GLY A 84 8.33 -14.39 -4.80
N TYR A 85 7.73 -15.43 -5.36
CA TYR A 85 7.97 -15.77 -6.75
C TYR A 85 7.37 -14.71 -7.69
N ASN A 86 8.17 -14.18 -8.61
CA ASN A 86 7.80 -13.12 -9.56
C ASN A 86 7.24 -11.82 -8.95
N ASN A 87 7.52 -11.52 -7.68
CA ASN A 87 6.95 -10.35 -6.98
C ASN A 87 5.40 -10.35 -6.95
N MET A 88 4.78 -11.52 -6.86
CA MET A 88 3.31 -11.68 -6.82
C MET A 88 2.74 -11.91 -5.41
N GLU A 89 3.61 -12.02 -4.40
CA GLU A 89 3.20 -12.15 -3.00
C GLU A 89 3.25 -10.80 -2.30
N VAL A 90 2.16 -10.42 -1.62
CA VAL A 90 2.09 -9.19 -0.83
C VAL A 90 2.79 -9.40 0.51
N ASN A 91 3.61 -8.45 0.92
CA ASN A 91 4.15 -8.38 2.28
C ASN A 91 3.06 -7.93 3.27
N LEU A 92 2.13 -8.84 3.58
CA LEU A 92 0.97 -8.57 4.43
C LEU A 92 1.34 -7.98 5.80
N PRO A 93 2.42 -8.44 6.49
CA PRO A 93 2.86 -7.80 7.74
C PRO A 93 3.24 -6.33 7.56
N TRP A 94 3.99 -5.99 6.50
CA TRP A 94 4.34 -4.59 6.23
C TRP A 94 3.10 -3.72 5.99
N VAL A 95 2.17 -4.20 5.15
CA VAL A 95 0.92 -3.48 4.85
C VAL A 95 0.11 -3.24 6.14
N LEU A 96 0.05 -4.25 7.03
CA LEU A 96 -0.63 -4.14 8.30
C LEU A 96 0.00 -3.08 9.21
N HIS A 97 1.34 -3.03 9.28
CA HIS A 97 2.05 -1.99 10.02
C HIS A 97 1.78 -0.60 9.46
N VAL A 98 1.77 -0.41 8.14
CA VAL A 98 1.46 0.89 7.54
C VAL A 98 0.02 1.35 7.84
N ILE A 99 -0.95 0.42 7.81
CA ILE A 99 -2.32 0.76 8.21
C ILE A 99 -2.37 1.14 9.69
N ASN A 100 -1.67 0.42 10.55
CA ASN A 100 -1.61 0.73 11.99
C ASN A 100 -0.85 2.03 12.29
N PHE A 101 0.15 2.37 11.49
CA PHE A 101 0.83 3.66 11.51
C PHE A 101 -0.16 4.80 11.24
N PHE A 102 -0.86 4.79 10.10
CA PHE A 102 -1.87 5.83 9.81
C PHE A 102 -3.02 5.83 10.81
N ARG A 103 -3.45 4.65 11.27
CA ARG A 103 -4.44 4.52 12.33
C ARG A 103 -4.03 5.27 13.60
N SER A 104 -2.75 5.21 13.96
CA SER A 104 -2.20 5.95 15.10
C SER A 104 -2.43 7.46 14.92
N HIS A 105 -2.03 8.01 13.77
CA HIS A 105 -2.24 9.43 13.46
C HIS A 105 -3.71 9.84 13.37
N PHE A 106 -4.56 8.96 12.87
CA PHE A 106 -5.99 9.24 12.68
C PHE A 106 -6.79 9.16 13.98
N LEU A 107 -6.42 8.27 14.90
CA LEU A 107 -7.27 7.87 16.02
C LEU A 107 -6.68 8.18 17.41
N LEU A 108 -5.40 8.54 17.53
CA LEU A 108 -4.79 8.92 18.81
C LEU A 108 -4.71 10.45 18.94
N PRO A 109 -5.55 11.07 19.79
CA PRO A 109 -5.56 12.53 19.96
C PRO A 109 -4.20 13.08 20.42
N TYR A 110 -3.46 12.32 21.24
CA TYR A 110 -2.20 12.77 21.82
C TYR A 110 -1.06 12.89 20.81
N LEU A 111 -1.14 12.21 19.66
CA LEU A 111 -0.18 12.39 18.58
C LEU A 111 -0.39 13.73 17.85
N GLY A 112 -1.54 14.39 18.02
CA GLY A 112 -1.77 15.78 17.60
C GLY A 112 -1.66 16.07 16.09
N THR A 113 -1.59 15.06 15.24
CA THR A 113 -1.30 15.18 13.80
C THR A 113 -2.59 15.23 12.98
N MET A 114 -3.23 14.07 12.74
CA MET A 114 -4.37 13.95 11.84
C MET A 114 -5.71 13.76 12.55
N TRP A 115 -5.72 13.58 13.87
CA TRP A 115 -6.91 13.16 14.62
C TRP A 115 -8.11 14.11 14.39
N ALA A 116 -7.92 15.42 14.53
CA ALA A 116 -8.98 16.40 14.35
C ALA A 116 -9.50 16.42 12.90
N THR A 117 -8.59 16.44 11.93
CA THR A 117 -8.92 16.40 10.49
C THR A 117 -9.68 15.14 10.12
N TYR A 118 -9.23 13.98 10.58
CA TYR A 118 -9.82 12.70 10.20
C TYR A 118 -11.19 12.47 10.85
N THR A 119 -11.33 12.85 12.13
CA THR A 119 -12.60 12.73 12.86
C THR A 119 -13.66 13.74 12.39
N SER A 120 -13.26 14.84 11.76
CA SER A 120 -14.19 15.80 11.14
C SER A 120 -14.71 15.36 9.76
N LEU A 121 -14.03 14.40 9.09
CA LEU A 121 -14.48 13.88 7.80
C LEU A 121 -15.88 13.28 7.89
N ASP A 122 -16.70 13.54 6.87
CA ASP A 122 -18.00 12.85 6.72
C ASP A 122 -17.79 11.34 6.55
N SER A 123 -18.72 10.52 7.03
CA SER A 123 -18.62 9.05 6.93
C SER A 123 -18.44 8.54 5.49
N ARG A 124 -18.90 9.28 4.47
CA ARG A 124 -18.74 8.96 3.04
C ARG A 124 -17.34 9.28 2.50
N GLN A 125 -16.56 10.07 3.25
CA GLN A 125 -15.17 10.40 2.98
C GLN A 125 -14.21 9.48 3.74
N ARG A 126 -14.70 8.56 4.58
CA ARG A 126 -13.88 7.59 5.34
C ARG A 126 -13.77 6.24 4.61
N PRO A 127 -12.78 5.41 4.96
CA PRO A 127 -12.65 4.04 4.46
C PRO A 127 -13.93 3.22 4.68
N ARG A 128 -14.26 2.38 3.71
CA ARG A 128 -15.44 1.51 3.75
C ARG A 128 -15.11 0.10 3.33
N GLY A 129 -15.97 -0.83 3.74
CA GLY A 129 -15.87 -2.21 3.34
C GLY A 129 -16.18 -2.43 1.86
N PRO A 130 -15.89 -3.64 1.35
CA PRO A 130 -16.29 -4.05 0.01
C PRO A 130 -17.81 -3.91 -0.18
N ASP A 131 -18.23 -3.43 -1.34
CA ASP A 131 -19.62 -3.32 -1.80
C ASP A 131 -19.95 -4.33 -2.91
N SER A 132 -19.00 -5.19 -3.27
CA SER A 132 -19.14 -6.25 -4.25
C SER A 132 -18.35 -7.50 -3.82
N ASP A 133 -18.59 -8.61 -4.52
CA ASP A 133 -17.82 -9.84 -4.32
C ASP A 133 -16.32 -9.64 -4.56
N LEU A 134 -15.53 -10.39 -3.80
CA LEU A 134 -14.07 -10.42 -3.91
C LEU A 134 -13.64 -11.40 -4.98
N VAL A 135 -12.80 -10.93 -5.89
CA VAL A 135 -12.54 -11.58 -7.16
C VAL A 135 -11.15 -11.20 -7.64
N ASN A 136 -10.42 -12.17 -8.19
CA ASN A 136 -9.09 -11.90 -8.77
C ASN A 136 -9.21 -11.21 -10.14
N GLY A 137 -8.07 -10.69 -10.60
CA GLY A 137 -7.95 -9.93 -11.84
C GLY A 137 -7.75 -8.43 -11.61
N ALA A 138 -7.27 -7.72 -12.63
CA ALA A 138 -7.24 -6.27 -12.59
C ALA A 138 -8.65 -5.73 -12.86
N ARG A 139 -9.23 -5.00 -11.90
CA ARG A 139 -10.56 -4.40 -12.01
C ARG A 139 -10.47 -2.90 -11.74
N PRO A 140 -11.26 -2.08 -12.44
CA PRO A 140 -11.36 -0.67 -12.14
C PRO A 140 -11.68 -0.47 -10.66
N ILE A 141 -10.93 0.42 -10.04
CA ILE A 141 -11.14 0.81 -8.64
C ILE A 141 -12.01 2.07 -8.59
N GLY A 142 -12.35 2.54 -7.38
CA GLY A 142 -13.15 3.77 -7.25
C GLY A 142 -12.54 4.96 -8.00
N ARG A 143 -13.37 5.91 -8.42
CA ARG A 143 -12.92 7.06 -9.21
C ARG A 143 -12.27 8.15 -8.36
N ARG A 144 -12.84 8.46 -7.19
CA ARG A 144 -12.40 9.59 -6.35
C ARG A 144 -11.81 9.08 -5.05
N TRP A 145 -10.63 9.57 -4.72
CA TRP A 145 -9.85 9.15 -3.57
C TRP A 145 -9.47 10.35 -2.74
N ASN A 146 -9.62 10.19 -1.43
CA ASN A 146 -8.90 10.99 -0.46
C ASN A 146 -7.68 10.17 -0.03
N GLY A 147 -6.54 10.81 0.16
CA GLY A 147 -5.37 10.15 0.71
C GLY A 147 -4.55 11.08 1.54
N THR A 148 -3.56 10.52 2.21
CA THR A 148 -2.50 11.30 2.85
C THR A 148 -1.21 10.52 2.70
N TYR A 149 -0.11 11.22 2.87
CA TYR A 149 1.21 10.62 2.93
C TYR A 149 1.98 11.19 4.09
N SER A 150 2.98 10.43 4.53
CA SER A 150 3.92 10.82 5.56
C SER A 150 5.34 10.63 5.05
N TYR A 151 6.26 11.47 5.52
CA TYR A 151 7.68 11.31 5.25
C TYR A 151 8.53 11.74 6.43
N LEU A 152 9.75 11.22 6.45
CA LEU A 152 10.82 11.69 7.33
C LEU A 152 11.91 12.34 6.48
N ASP A 153 12.61 13.30 7.07
CA ASP A 153 13.80 13.86 6.46
C ASP A 153 14.90 12.81 6.41
N ARG A 154 15.89 12.97 5.51
CA ARG A 154 16.91 11.94 5.28
C ARG A 154 17.66 11.52 6.55
N HIS A 155 17.92 12.48 7.45
CA HIS A 155 18.60 12.22 8.73
C HIS A 155 17.73 11.35 9.64
N ASP A 156 16.45 11.69 9.80
CA ASP A 156 15.51 10.90 10.62
C ASP A 156 15.30 9.48 10.05
N VAL A 157 15.27 9.33 8.72
CA VAL A 157 15.24 8.00 8.08
C VAL A 157 16.48 7.17 8.41
N LEU A 158 17.65 7.79 8.44
CA LEU A 158 18.89 7.10 8.82
C LEU A 158 18.86 6.71 10.30
N ASP A 159 18.39 7.62 11.16
CA ASP A 159 18.35 7.42 12.60
C ASP A 159 17.36 6.32 12.98
N ILE A 160 16.13 6.34 12.45
CA ILE A 160 15.13 5.30 12.72
C ILE A 160 15.59 3.92 12.25
N ARG A 161 16.26 3.85 11.08
CA ARG A 161 16.80 2.59 10.55
C ARG A 161 17.98 2.07 11.36
N SER A 162 18.83 2.96 11.86
CA SER A 162 20.01 2.63 12.65
C SER A 162 19.66 2.23 14.10
N ALA A 163 18.68 2.92 14.69
CA ALA A 163 18.20 2.63 16.04
C ALA A 163 17.48 1.27 16.12
N GLY A 164 16.84 0.86 15.03
CA GLY A 164 16.16 -0.42 14.93
C GLY A 164 14.76 -0.44 15.57
N PRO A 165 14.06 -1.58 15.44
CA PRO A 165 12.65 -1.73 15.83
C PRO A 165 12.40 -1.60 17.34
N ASP A 166 13.41 -1.90 18.16
CA ASP A 166 13.29 -1.97 19.63
C ASP A 166 13.74 -0.66 20.32
N SER A 167 14.06 0.38 19.54
CA SER A 167 14.54 1.65 20.07
C SER A 167 13.50 2.39 20.91
N GLY A 168 12.21 2.16 20.64
CA GLY A 168 11.11 2.89 21.27
C GLY A 168 11.05 4.38 20.89
N SER A 169 11.85 4.81 19.90
CA SER A 169 11.88 6.19 19.43
C SER A 169 10.69 6.47 18.50
N LEU A 170 10.08 7.65 18.66
CA LEU A 170 9.12 8.22 17.71
C LEU A 170 9.73 9.46 17.08
N PHE A 171 9.57 9.57 15.77
CA PHE A 171 10.00 10.71 14.98
C PHE A 171 8.80 11.55 14.55
N ASP A 172 9.02 12.83 14.23
CA ASP A 172 7.95 13.72 13.79
C ASP A 172 7.61 13.47 12.31
N ASP A 173 6.45 12.87 12.09
CA ASP A 173 5.93 12.53 10.78
C ASP A 173 5.48 13.76 9.98
N ARG A 174 6.29 14.16 8.99
CA ARG A 174 6.01 15.34 8.17
C ARG A 174 4.77 15.12 7.30
N ASN A 175 4.13 16.24 6.93
CA ASN A 175 2.87 16.33 6.19
C ASN A 175 1.61 15.98 6.99
N LEU A 176 1.71 15.20 8.07
CA LEU A 176 0.54 14.79 8.87
C LEU A 176 0.05 15.84 9.87
N ASP A 177 0.79 16.94 10.05
CA ASP A 177 0.52 18.05 10.97
C ASP A 177 -0.09 19.29 10.29
N LYS A 178 -0.35 19.22 8.98
CA LYS A 178 -0.86 20.36 8.18
C LYS A 178 -2.40 20.50 8.18
N GLY A 179 -3.11 19.80 9.06
CA GLY A 179 -4.57 19.85 9.15
C GLY A 179 -5.26 19.36 7.87
N ASP A 180 -6.23 20.11 7.34
CA ASP A 180 -6.97 19.73 6.12
C ASP A 180 -6.06 19.64 4.88
N LYS A 181 -4.93 20.36 4.86
CA LYS A 181 -3.97 20.31 3.76
C LYS A 181 -3.21 18.98 3.69
N SER A 182 -3.24 18.19 4.76
CA SER A 182 -2.66 16.85 4.78
C SER A 182 -3.48 15.83 3.97
N ILE A 183 -4.71 16.17 3.57
CA ILE A 183 -5.56 15.32 2.73
C ILE A 183 -5.40 15.68 1.26
N GLN A 184 -4.76 14.78 0.52
CA GLN A 184 -4.69 14.82 -0.93
C GLN A 184 -5.99 14.32 -1.57
N LYS A 185 -6.32 14.89 -2.73
CA LYS A 185 -7.42 14.43 -3.57
C LYS A 185 -6.86 13.88 -4.86
N LEU A 186 -7.30 12.68 -5.23
CA LEU A 186 -6.91 11.99 -6.45
C LEU A 186 -8.16 11.50 -7.17
N VAL A 187 -8.23 11.76 -8.47
CA VAL A 187 -9.21 11.20 -9.40
C VAL A 187 -8.50 10.21 -10.29
N ILE A 188 -9.04 9.00 -10.42
CA ILE A 188 -8.52 7.93 -11.28
C ILE A 188 -9.60 7.57 -12.30
N ASP A 189 -9.25 7.63 -13.57
CA ASP A 189 -10.13 7.32 -14.69
C ASP A 189 -9.52 6.19 -15.55
N PHE A 190 -10.40 5.34 -16.08
CA PHE A 190 -10.06 4.21 -16.96
C PHE A 190 -10.62 4.46 -18.36
N PRO A 191 -9.95 5.28 -19.18
CA PRO A 191 -10.43 5.61 -20.51
C PRO A 191 -10.39 4.38 -21.44
N GLU A 192 -11.28 4.33 -22.43
CA GLU A 192 -11.31 3.27 -23.44
C GLU A 192 -10.09 3.32 -24.37
N SER A 193 -9.55 4.52 -24.59
CA SER A 193 -8.37 4.78 -25.41
C SER A 193 -7.44 5.78 -24.72
N PHE A 194 -6.14 5.61 -24.90
CA PHE A 194 -5.12 6.52 -24.39
C PHE A 194 -4.57 7.38 -25.52
N ALA A 195 -4.41 8.68 -25.28
CA ALA A 195 -3.87 9.61 -26.28
C ALA A 195 -2.38 9.35 -26.58
N THR A 196 -1.65 8.79 -25.60
CA THR A 196 -0.23 8.52 -25.69
C THR A 196 0.07 7.08 -25.28
N ASP A 197 1.12 6.50 -25.86
CA ASP A 197 1.65 5.22 -25.44
C ASP A 197 2.17 5.27 -24.00
N TRP A 198 2.36 4.10 -23.38
CA TRP A 198 3.01 4.02 -22.08
C TRP A 198 4.50 4.36 -22.22
N PRO A 199 5.00 5.39 -21.51
CA PRO A 199 6.40 5.77 -21.62
C PRO A 199 7.38 4.68 -21.20
N GLU A 200 8.38 4.41 -22.02
CA GLU A 200 9.40 3.40 -21.70
C GLU A 200 10.18 3.76 -20.43
N GLY A 201 10.54 5.04 -20.24
CA GLY A 201 11.20 5.49 -19.02
C GLY A 201 10.39 5.20 -17.75
N PHE A 202 9.06 5.24 -17.83
CA PHE A 202 8.20 4.90 -16.69
C PHE A 202 8.22 3.40 -16.42
N GLU A 203 8.22 2.57 -17.48
CA GLU A 203 8.34 1.12 -17.35
C GLU A 203 9.68 0.68 -16.77
N GLN A 204 10.77 1.36 -17.14
CA GLN A 204 12.11 1.10 -16.60
C GLN A 204 12.18 1.36 -15.08
N ILE A 205 11.31 2.23 -14.55
CA ILE A 205 11.25 2.57 -13.12
C ILE A 205 10.25 1.68 -12.38
N LEU A 206 9.02 1.56 -12.90
CA LEU A 206 7.90 0.94 -12.20
C LEU A 206 7.80 -0.57 -12.43
N HIS A 207 8.34 -1.07 -13.54
CA HIS A 207 8.16 -2.46 -13.97
C HIS A 207 6.69 -2.90 -13.92
N SER A 208 5.80 -2.04 -14.42
CA SER A 208 4.35 -2.23 -14.36
C SER A 208 3.88 -3.43 -15.19
N LEU A 209 4.58 -3.73 -16.28
CA LEU A 209 4.19 -4.75 -17.27
C LEU A 209 5.14 -5.94 -17.31
N ARG A 210 5.96 -6.11 -16.26
CA ARG A 210 6.89 -7.24 -16.15
C ARG A 210 6.15 -8.58 -16.20
N GLU A 211 6.56 -9.43 -17.13
CA GLU A 211 5.99 -10.77 -17.27
C GLU A 211 6.47 -11.70 -16.13
N PRO A 212 5.57 -12.51 -15.52
CA PRO A 212 5.94 -13.47 -14.51
C PRO A 212 6.71 -14.60 -15.20
N SER A 213 7.85 -15.01 -14.62
CA SER A 213 8.54 -16.20 -15.11
C SER A 213 7.71 -17.46 -14.82
N PRO A 214 7.60 -18.43 -15.73
CA PRO A 214 6.84 -19.65 -15.47
C PRO A 214 7.51 -20.47 -14.37
N ARG A 215 6.73 -20.85 -13.35
CA ARG A 215 7.21 -21.64 -12.21
C ARG A 215 7.50 -23.07 -12.65
N ARG A 216 8.69 -23.37 -13.18
CA ARG A 216 9.06 -24.74 -13.56
C ARG A 216 9.17 -25.62 -12.32
N THR A 217 8.12 -26.37 -11.98
CA THR A 217 8.21 -27.47 -11.00
C THR A 217 8.03 -28.81 -11.70
N ARG A 218 8.86 -29.81 -11.35
CA ARG A 218 8.85 -31.15 -11.96
C ARG A 218 7.51 -31.89 -11.85
N ALA A 219 6.58 -31.44 -11.00
CA ALA A 219 5.29 -32.09 -10.72
C ALA A 219 4.10 -31.56 -11.54
N GLN A 220 4.27 -30.52 -12.36
CA GLN A 220 3.17 -29.87 -13.10
C GLN A 220 2.65 -30.62 -14.33
N HIS A 221 3.09 -31.86 -14.59
CA HIS A 221 2.56 -32.65 -15.69
C HIS A 221 1.10 -33.12 -15.51
N ARG A 222 0.39 -32.82 -14.40
CA ARG A 222 -0.95 -33.37 -14.13
C ARG A 222 -2.01 -32.42 -13.53
N GLY A 223 -1.73 -31.14 -13.33
CA GLY A 223 -2.72 -30.18 -12.78
C GLY A 223 -2.86 -28.96 -13.67
N GLY A 224 -4.09 -28.58 -13.99
CA GLY A 224 -4.39 -27.43 -14.85
C GLY A 224 -3.65 -26.16 -14.44
N ILE A 225 -3.11 -25.47 -15.45
CA ILE A 225 -2.40 -24.19 -15.34
C ILE A 225 -3.41 -23.12 -14.84
N PRO A 226 -3.16 -22.40 -13.73
CA PRO A 226 -4.01 -21.30 -13.30
C PRO A 226 -4.18 -20.25 -14.42
N GLU A 227 -5.37 -19.67 -14.58
CA GLU A 227 -5.68 -18.73 -15.68
C GLU A 227 -4.72 -17.52 -15.76
N LEU A 228 -4.16 -17.08 -14.62
CA LEU A 228 -3.13 -16.03 -14.57
C LEU A 228 -1.78 -16.43 -15.21
N GLU A 229 -1.50 -17.72 -15.38
CA GLU A 229 -0.31 -18.22 -16.08
C GLU A 229 -0.53 -18.31 -17.61
N THR A 230 -1.75 -18.04 -18.10
CA THR A 230 -2.07 -18.12 -19.55
C THR A 230 -2.18 -16.78 -20.27
N LYS A 231 -2.44 -15.69 -19.55
CA LYS A 231 -2.51 -14.32 -20.11
C LYS A 231 -1.22 -13.57 -19.82
N SER A 232 -0.74 -12.82 -20.79
CA SER A 232 0.38 -11.89 -20.56
C SER A 232 -0.03 -10.85 -19.51
N MET A 233 0.90 -10.35 -18.71
CA MET A 233 0.63 -9.26 -17.77
C MET A 233 0.14 -8.02 -18.50
N ARG A 234 0.60 -7.79 -19.73
CA ARG A 234 0.08 -6.70 -20.57
C ARG A 234 -1.41 -6.83 -20.85
N GLU A 235 -1.91 -8.02 -21.15
CA GLU A 235 -3.36 -8.26 -21.37
C GLU A 235 -4.17 -8.25 -20.08
N ALA A 236 -3.57 -8.74 -19.00
CA ALA A 236 -4.26 -8.89 -17.72
C ALA A 236 -4.32 -7.58 -16.92
N SER A 237 -3.47 -6.59 -17.24
CA SER A 237 -3.37 -5.31 -16.55
C SER A 237 -4.32 -4.26 -17.13
N ARG A 238 -4.71 -3.30 -16.30
CA ARG A 238 -5.55 -2.17 -16.72
C ARG A 238 -4.79 -0.86 -16.53
N ARG A 239 -4.56 -0.15 -17.62
CA ARG A 239 -3.99 1.20 -17.58
C ARG A 239 -5.03 2.20 -17.06
N PHE A 240 -4.57 3.23 -16.37
CA PHE A 240 -5.40 4.35 -15.94
C PHE A 240 -4.64 5.68 -16.08
N ILE A 241 -5.40 6.77 -16.04
CA ILE A 241 -4.88 8.12 -15.84
C ILE A 241 -5.43 8.66 -14.53
N GLY A 242 -4.75 9.64 -13.96
CA GLY A 242 -5.24 10.35 -12.80
C GLY A 242 -4.88 11.82 -12.81
N THR A 243 -5.64 12.56 -12.02
CA THR A 243 -5.42 13.98 -11.74
C THR A 243 -5.61 14.20 -10.25
N GLY A 244 -4.85 15.12 -9.67
CA GLY A 244 -4.99 15.41 -8.25
C GLY A 244 -4.38 16.75 -7.88
N TYR A 245 -4.46 17.06 -6.60
CA TYR A 245 -3.92 18.29 -6.03
C TYR A 245 -3.09 17.98 -4.79
N ASP A 246 -1.86 18.50 -4.77
CA ASP A 246 -0.87 18.34 -3.71
C ASP A 246 0.04 19.57 -3.67
N ASP A 247 -0.43 20.64 -3.03
CA ASP A 247 0.09 22.03 -3.10
C ASP A 247 -0.03 22.67 -4.51
N GLU A 248 0.11 21.87 -5.57
CA GLU A 248 -0.11 22.19 -6.97
C GLU A 248 -0.90 21.08 -7.70
N ASP A 249 -1.47 21.39 -8.86
CA ASP A 249 -2.17 20.41 -9.70
C ASP A 249 -1.17 19.43 -10.31
N PHE A 250 -1.50 18.14 -10.25
CA PHE A 250 -0.65 17.09 -10.80
C PHE A 250 -1.43 16.11 -11.65
N PHE A 251 -0.69 15.47 -12.56
CA PHE A 251 -1.17 14.40 -13.42
C PHE A 251 -0.51 13.10 -13.03
N SER A 252 -1.21 12.00 -13.32
CA SER A 252 -0.66 10.68 -13.12
C SER A 252 -1.11 9.69 -14.17
N GLN A 253 -0.30 8.66 -14.36
CA GLN A 253 -0.66 7.51 -15.18
C GLN A 253 -0.02 6.26 -14.63
N GLY A 254 -0.65 5.11 -14.85
CA GLY A 254 -0.21 3.88 -14.24
C GLY A 254 -0.98 2.65 -14.65
N PHE A 255 -0.74 1.56 -13.93
CA PHE A 255 -1.39 0.28 -14.14
C PHE A 255 -1.94 -0.30 -12.85
N LEU A 256 -3.09 -0.95 -12.97
CA LEU A 256 -3.55 -1.99 -12.08
C LEU A 256 -3.13 -3.34 -12.63
N ASN A 257 -2.42 -4.10 -11.81
CA ASN A 257 -1.93 -5.42 -12.12
C ASN A 257 -2.65 -6.45 -11.24
N PRO A 258 -3.13 -7.56 -11.81
CA PRO A 258 -3.75 -8.62 -11.02
C PRO A 258 -2.74 -9.25 -10.07
N LEU A 259 -3.19 -9.61 -8.87
CA LEU A 259 -2.43 -10.48 -7.97
C LEU A 259 -3.21 -11.78 -7.73
N PRO A 260 -2.51 -12.91 -7.47
CA PRO A 260 -3.18 -14.11 -6.98
C PRO A 260 -3.79 -13.87 -5.60
N SER A 261 -4.69 -14.76 -5.18
CA SER A 261 -5.23 -14.73 -3.83
C SER A 261 -4.13 -14.82 -2.79
N GLN A 262 -4.12 -13.92 -1.81
CA GLN A 262 -3.14 -13.88 -0.74
C GLN A 262 -3.69 -14.69 0.44
N ASN A 263 -3.09 -15.83 0.73
CA ASN A 263 -3.56 -16.76 1.76
C ASN A 263 -5.06 -17.12 1.63
N GLY A 264 -5.53 -17.33 0.40
CA GLY A 264 -6.92 -17.68 0.11
C GLY A 264 -7.88 -16.50 0.00
N VAL A 265 -7.44 -15.27 0.30
CA VAL A 265 -8.25 -14.06 0.16
C VAL A 265 -8.04 -13.46 -1.24
N PRO A 266 -9.08 -13.41 -2.11
CA PRO A 266 -8.98 -12.83 -3.44
C PRO A 266 -9.13 -11.30 -3.43
N GLY A 267 -8.83 -10.67 -4.56
CA GLY A 267 -9.12 -9.24 -4.80
C GLY A 267 -8.01 -8.25 -4.45
N PHE A 268 -6.82 -8.73 -4.12
CA PHE A 268 -5.63 -7.88 -4.09
C PHE A 268 -5.21 -7.49 -5.51
N GLN A 269 -4.76 -6.25 -5.69
CA GLN A 269 -4.18 -5.79 -6.95
C GLN A 269 -2.91 -4.99 -6.65
N ARG A 270 -1.92 -5.05 -7.53
CA ARG A 270 -0.78 -4.12 -7.49
C ARG A 270 -1.16 -2.88 -8.28
N ILE A 271 -0.87 -1.71 -7.73
CA ILE A 271 -1.01 -0.44 -8.42
C ILE A 271 0.38 0.18 -8.58
N THR A 272 0.68 0.63 -9.78
CA THR A 272 1.87 1.42 -10.08
C THR A 272 1.43 2.73 -10.71
N MET A 273 2.11 3.83 -10.39
CA MET A 273 1.72 5.15 -10.87
C MET A 273 2.92 6.07 -10.93
N MET A 274 3.04 6.86 -12.01
CA MET A 274 3.93 8.02 -12.06
C MET A 274 3.12 9.27 -11.85
N LYS A 275 3.62 10.19 -11.01
CA LYS A 275 3.12 11.56 -10.83
C LYS A 275 4.08 12.53 -11.53
N TYR A 276 3.51 13.46 -12.29
CA TYR A 276 4.21 14.51 -13.04
C TYR A 276 3.36 15.80 -13.07
N PHE A 277 3.99 16.92 -13.39
CA PHE A 277 3.39 18.26 -13.39
C PHE A 277 3.44 18.86 -14.81
N GLU A 278 2.48 19.72 -15.16
CA GLU A 278 2.29 20.25 -16.53
C GLU A 278 3.46 21.13 -17.01
N ASP A 279 4.15 21.81 -16.09
CA ASP A 279 5.20 22.80 -16.40
C ASP A 279 6.58 22.18 -16.69
N GLY A 280 6.68 20.85 -16.77
CA GLY A 280 7.94 20.14 -16.96
C GLY A 280 7.86 19.06 -18.05
N ASN A 281 9.00 18.77 -18.67
CA ASN A 281 9.15 17.52 -19.41
C ASN A 281 8.95 16.37 -18.40
N PRO A 282 8.01 15.42 -18.62
CA PRO A 282 7.74 14.31 -17.70
C PRO A 282 8.91 13.33 -17.54
N PHE A 283 10.08 13.65 -18.11
CA PHE A 283 11.33 12.91 -17.95
C PHE A 283 12.44 13.71 -17.24
N GLU A 284 12.28 15.02 -17.02
CA GLU A 284 13.37 15.88 -16.54
C GLU A 284 13.07 16.56 -15.19
N ASP A 285 11.80 16.82 -14.86
CA ASP A 285 11.44 17.57 -13.64
C ASP A 285 10.51 16.80 -12.68
N ALA A 286 10.92 16.73 -11.40
CA ALA A 286 10.12 16.33 -10.23
C ALA A 286 9.23 15.07 -10.36
N LEU A 287 9.80 13.95 -10.84
CA LEU A 287 9.07 12.69 -11.00
C LEU A 287 8.99 11.88 -9.71
N TRP A 288 7.75 11.50 -9.37
CA TRP A 288 7.48 10.59 -8.27
C TRP A 288 6.90 9.30 -8.80
N ALA A 289 7.59 8.20 -8.50
CA ALA A 289 7.10 6.87 -8.75
C ALA A 289 6.35 6.36 -7.52
N TYR A 290 5.28 5.63 -7.76
CA TYR A 290 4.45 5.01 -6.75
C TYR A 290 4.28 3.52 -7.03
N GLU A 291 4.43 2.73 -5.97
CA GLU A 291 3.98 1.36 -5.93
C GLU A 291 3.13 1.17 -4.69
N GLY A 292 2.00 0.49 -4.86
CA GLY A 292 1.11 0.16 -3.76
C GLY A 292 0.31 -1.10 -4.02
N VAL A 293 -0.33 -1.55 -2.97
CA VAL A 293 -1.31 -2.63 -2.99
C VAL A 293 -2.71 -2.04 -2.81
N VAL A 294 -3.60 -2.42 -3.72
CA VAL A 294 -5.04 -2.23 -3.56
C VAL A 294 -5.55 -3.39 -2.71
N LEU A 295 -6.19 -3.07 -1.58
CA LEU A 295 -6.75 -4.08 -0.69
C LEU A 295 -8.05 -4.68 -1.27
N PRO A 296 -8.43 -5.90 -0.83
CA PRO A 296 -9.69 -6.52 -1.23
C PRO A 296 -10.89 -5.58 -1.09
N GLY A 297 -11.75 -5.54 -2.11
CA GLY A 297 -12.88 -4.61 -2.21
C GLY A 297 -12.56 -3.27 -2.87
N SER A 298 -11.30 -3.00 -3.21
CA SER A 298 -10.90 -1.84 -4.02
C SER A 298 -11.25 -0.47 -3.42
N LYS A 299 -11.28 -0.39 -2.08
CA LYS A 299 -11.62 0.85 -1.33
C LYS A 299 -10.45 1.49 -0.59
N ILE A 300 -9.34 0.76 -0.43
CA ILE A 300 -8.14 1.22 0.28
C ILE A 300 -6.92 0.86 -0.57
N ILE A 301 -6.00 1.82 -0.71
CA ILE A 301 -4.67 1.62 -1.31
C ILE A 301 -3.63 1.97 -0.27
N VAL A 302 -2.62 1.10 -0.12
CA VAL A 302 -1.46 1.33 0.74
C VAL A 302 -0.21 1.23 -0.11
N GLY A 303 0.69 2.21 -0.02
CA GLY A 303 1.87 2.20 -0.87
C GLY A 303 2.96 3.17 -0.46
N ARG A 304 3.91 3.33 -1.37
CA ARG A 304 5.11 4.15 -1.22
C ARG A 304 5.30 5.00 -2.45
N TRP A 305 5.63 6.26 -2.23
CA TRP A 305 6.23 7.12 -3.25
C TRP A 305 7.74 7.17 -3.05
N TRP A 306 8.48 7.22 -4.15
CA TRP A 306 9.89 7.58 -4.14
C TRP A 306 10.17 8.55 -5.27
N SER A 307 11.07 9.49 -5.02
CA SER A 307 11.60 10.35 -6.06
C SER A 307 12.45 9.51 -7.00
N TYR A 308 12.28 9.69 -8.31
CA TYR A 308 13.22 9.12 -9.27
C TYR A 308 14.35 10.11 -9.53
N GLN A 309 15.59 9.69 -9.28
CA GLN A 309 16.78 10.42 -9.71
C GLN A 309 17.67 9.48 -10.54
N PRO A 310 17.97 9.80 -11.81
CA PRO A 310 18.72 8.92 -12.72
C PRO A 310 20.15 8.56 -12.27
N GLN A 311 20.72 9.29 -11.30
CA GLN A 311 22.13 9.18 -10.88
C GLN A 311 22.30 8.90 -9.39
N GLU A 312 21.42 8.11 -8.79
CA GLU A 312 21.58 7.74 -7.37
C GLU A 312 22.70 6.70 -7.19
N PRO A 313 23.72 6.96 -6.35
CA PRO A 313 24.74 5.96 -6.02
C PRO A 313 24.14 4.75 -5.29
N GLU A 314 24.80 3.59 -5.33
CA GLU A 314 24.29 2.33 -4.72
C GLU A 314 23.93 2.44 -3.22
N ASN A 315 24.51 3.42 -2.51
CA ASN A 315 24.26 3.70 -1.08
C ASN A 315 23.25 4.84 -0.85
N PHE A 316 22.54 5.28 -1.88
CA PHE A 316 21.56 6.36 -1.76
C PHE A 316 20.38 5.92 -0.89
N VAL A 317 20.10 6.72 0.15
CA VAL A 317 18.89 6.56 0.95
C VAL A 317 17.76 7.27 0.22
N ARG A 318 16.91 6.48 -0.45
CA ARG A 318 15.69 6.98 -1.08
C ARG A 318 14.78 7.61 -0.04
N ILE A 319 14.31 8.81 -0.34
CA ILE A 319 13.23 9.43 0.42
C ILE A 319 11.96 8.68 0.03
N ILE A 320 11.37 7.99 1.00
CA ILE A 320 10.14 7.25 0.82
C ILE A 320 9.01 8.03 1.49
N ARG A 321 7.96 8.35 0.73
CA ARG A 321 6.70 8.81 1.32
C ARG A 321 5.76 7.63 1.44
N ILE A 322 5.29 7.33 2.64
CA ILE A 322 4.32 6.26 2.87
C ILE A 322 2.94 6.84 2.66
N ALA A 323 2.03 6.17 1.96
CA ALA A 323 0.72 6.71 1.64
C ALA A 323 -0.42 5.72 1.89
N VAL A 324 -1.57 6.28 2.29
CA VAL A 324 -2.85 5.58 2.35
C VAL A 324 -3.90 6.39 1.61
N HIS A 325 -4.67 5.73 0.75
CA HIS A 325 -5.78 6.33 0.02
C HIS A 325 -7.08 5.54 0.27
N PHE A 326 -8.21 6.24 0.35
CA PHE A 326 -9.54 5.67 0.50
C PHE A 326 -10.57 6.33 -0.42
N THR A 327 -11.48 5.51 -0.96
CA THR A 327 -12.50 5.98 -1.91
C THR A 327 -13.58 6.85 -1.26
N ARG A 328 -13.94 7.94 -1.96
CA ARG A 328 -15.04 8.86 -1.59
C ARG A 328 -16.27 8.60 -2.47
N LEU A 329 -17.47 8.56 -1.88
CA LEU A 329 -18.75 8.58 -2.61
C LEU A 329 -19.31 10.01 -2.71
N MET A 330 -19.90 10.36 -3.86
CA MET A 330 -20.79 11.52 -4.02
C MET A 330 -22.17 11.01 -4.42
N LEU A 331 -23.23 11.74 -4.05
CA LEU A 331 -24.56 11.55 -4.65
C LEU A 331 -24.46 12.00 -6.11
N THR A 332 -24.99 11.20 -7.03
CA THR A 332 -25.23 11.61 -8.42
C THR A 332 -26.30 12.68 -8.49
#